data_AF-A0A1F8V4F0-F1
#
_entry.id   AF-A0A1F8V4F0-F1
#
_cell.length_a   1.000
_cell.length_b   1.000
_cell.length_c   1.000
_cell.angle_alpha   90.00
_cell.angle_beta   90.00
_cell.angle_gamma   90.00
#
_symmetry.space_group_name_H-M   'P 1'
#
loop_
_entity.id
_entity.type
_entity.pdbx_description
1 polymer ?
#
loop_
_entity_poly.entity_id
_entity_poly.type
_entity_poly.pdbx_seq_one_letter_code
_entity_poly.pdbx_strand_id
1 'polypeptide(L)'
;MNEYIMKKFRFLVDRYKMEFLHQIFEKDVTEKFYGPMNAYSYYNNNGCFTIYHAVQRNELYFYYSKEISDIQVNLLYTEININDIICNKNIFISNRNILDLLSNYIKEQIETKGNFFNISVK
;
A
#
# COMPACT_ATOMS: atom_id res chain seq x y z
N MET A 1 -3.13 12.87 7.14
CA MET A 1 -2.53 11.84 6.24
C MET A 1 -3.46 10.65 6.08
N ASN A 2 -3.93 10.05 7.18
CA ASN A 2 -4.85 8.89 7.17
C ASN A 2 -6.07 9.06 6.24
N GLU A 3 -6.86 10.13 6.39
CA GLU A 3 -8.03 10.38 5.53
C GLU A 3 -7.70 10.45 4.04
N TYR A 4 -6.51 10.95 3.68
CA TYR A 4 -6.11 11.09 2.29
C TYR A 4 -5.75 9.73 1.69
N ILE A 5 -5.04 8.87 2.43
CA ILE A 5 -4.78 7.48 2.02
C ILE A 5 -6.11 6.76 1.81
N MET A 6 -6.99 6.78 2.82
CA MET A 6 -8.29 6.14 2.73
C MET A 6 -9.08 6.66 1.52
N LYS A 7 -9.12 7.97 1.28
CA LYS A 7 -9.81 8.56 0.14
C LYS A 7 -9.26 8.07 -1.22
N LYS A 8 -7.95 7.92 -1.37
CA LYS A 8 -7.33 7.49 -2.65
C LYS A 8 -7.57 6.02 -2.96
N PHE A 9 -7.60 5.17 -1.94
CA PHE A 9 -7.71 3.72 -2.10
C PHE A 9 -9.08 3.13 -1.74
N ARG A 10 -10.04 3.97 -1.34
CA ARG A 10 -11.42 3.56 -1.01
C ARG A 10 -12.10 2.72 -2.10
N PHE A 11 -11.74 2.95 -3.37
CA PHE A 11 -12.28 2.19 -4.49
C PHE A 11 -12.01 0.67 -4.39
N LEU A 12 -10.92 0.26 -3.72
CA LEU A 12 -10.61 -1.16 -3.47
C LEU A 12 -11.70 -1.81 -2.61
N VAL A 13 -12.20 -1.09 -1.62
CA VAL A 13 -13.30 -1.54 -0.76
C VAL A 13 -14.63 -1.44 -1.50
N ASP A 14 -14.97 -0.23 -1.98
CA ASP A 14 -16.31 0.06 -2.48
C ASP A 14 -16.64 -0.74 -3.76
N ARG A 15 -15.69 -0.83 -4.70
CA ARG A 15 -15.89 -1.46 -6.01
C ARG A 15 -15.40 -2.91 -6.05
N TYR A 16 -14.24 -3.18 -5.47
CA TYR A 16 -13.57 -4.49 -5.56
C TYR A 16 -13.74 -5.38 -4.32
N LYS A 17 -14.56 -4.93 -3.35
CA LYS A 17 -14.96 -5.70 -2.17
C LYS A 17 -13.78 -6.23 -1.34
N MET A 18 -12.65 -5.54 -1.38
CA MET A 18 -11.55 -5.79 -0.46
C MET A 18 -11.94 -5.33 0.94
N GLU A 19 -11.40 -6.00 1.94
CA GLU A 19 -11.48 -5.56 3.33
C GLU A 19 -10.39 -4.52 3.63
N PHE A 20 -10.57 -3.76 4.71
CA PHE A 20 -9.63 -2.74 5.15
C PHE A 20 -9.30 -2.94 6.63
N LEU A 21 -7.99 -2.94 6.94
CA LEU A 21 -7.48 -2.99 8.31
C LEU A 21 -6.43 -1.90 8.51
N HIS A 22 -6.48 -1.24 9.67
CA HIS A 22 -5.47 -0.30 10.11
C HIS A 22 -4.79 -0.85 11.37
N GLN A 23 -3.47 -1.04 11.29
CA GLN A 23 -2.63 -1.50 12.40
C GLN A 23 -1.57 -0.44 12.71
N ILE A 24 -1.11 -0.41 13.96
CA ILE A 24 -0.02 0.45 14.41
C ILE A 24 1.07 -0.44 15.00
N PHE A 25 2.29 -0.27 14.52
CA PHE A 25 3.48 -0.90 15.07
C PHE A 25 4.35 0.15 15.77
N GLU A 26 4.96 -0.20 16.90
CA GLU A 26 5.77 0.75 17.69
C GLU A 26 7.17 1.02 17.08
N LYS A 27 7.63 0.12 16.21
CA LYS A 27 8.94 0.15 15.56
C LYS A 27 8.83 -0.21 14.09
N ASP A 28 9.85 0.13 13.32
CA ASP A 28 10.00 -0.38 11.95
C ASP A 28 10.43 -1.85 11.92
N VAL A 29 10.39 -2.47 10.73
CA VAL A 29 10.71 -3.91 10.57
C VAL A 29 12.15 -4.25 10.93
N THR A 30 13.06 -3.27 10.90
CA THR A 30 14.47 -3.46 11.27
C THR A 30 14.72 -3.31 12.77
N GLU A 31 13.71 -2.85 13.52
CA GLU A 31 13.78 -2.42 14.91
C GLU A 31 14.83 -1.33 15.21
N LYS A 32 15.38 -0.69 14.16
CA LYS A 32 16.36 0.39 14.31
C LYS A 32 15.70 1.75 14.45
N PHE A 33 14.45 1.87 14.01
CA PHE A 33 13.67 3.09 14.10
C PHE A 33 12.49 2.90 15.07
N TYR A 34 12.49 3.72 16.12
CA TYR A 34 11.44 3.77 17.14
C TYR A 34 10.50 4.92 16.83
N GLY A 35 9.27 4.60 16.48
CA GLY A 35 8.25 5.57 16.12
C GLY A 35 7.02 4.86 15.58
N PRO A 36 5.82 5.43 15.78
CA PRO A 36 4.59 4.79 15.34
C PRO A 36 4.62 4.61 13.82
N MET A 37 4.38 3.38 13.40
CA MET A 37 4.30 2.98 12.02
C MET A 37 2.87 2.54 11.73
N ASN A 38 2.17 3.29 10.90
CA ASN A 38 0.79 2.97 10.55
C ASN A 38 0.79 2.09 9.30
N ALA A 39 0.15 0.92 9.39
CA ALA A 39 -0.12 0.05 8.26
C ALA A 39 -1.58 0.17 7.85
N TYR A 40 -1.83 0.60 6.61
CA TYR A 40 -3.15 0.68 6.00
C TYR A 40 -3.25 -0.42 4.96
N SER A 41 -3.95 -1.49 5.30
CA SER A 41 -3.98 -2.73 4.53
C SER A 41 -5.32 -2.92 3.85
N TYR A 42 -5.28 -3.23 2.56
CA TYR A 42 -6.42 -3.59 1.73
C TYR A 42 -6.22 -5.04 1.28
N TYR A 43 -7.11 -5.94 1.68
CA TYR A 43 -6.89 -7.38 1.49
C TYR A 43 -8.13 -8.15 1.07
N ASN A 44 -7.91 -9.34 0.51
CA ASN A 44 -8.90 -10.36 0.24
C ASN A 44 -8.22 -11.74 0.29
N ASN A 45 -8.92 -12.79 -0.14
CA ASN A 45 -8.37 -14.16 -0.15
C ASN A 45 -7.17 -14.37 -1.10
N ASN A 46 -6.89 -13.41 -1.99
CA ASN A 46 -5.83 -13.52 -2.99
C ASN A 46 -4.58 -12.70 -2.64
N GLY A 47 -4.61 -11.90 -1.57
CA GLY A 47 -3.47 -11.08 -1.19
C GLY A 47 -3.83 -9.87 -0.34
N CYS A 48 -2.79 -9.19 0.12
CA CYS A 48 -2.88 -7.96 0.90
C CYS A 48 -1.94 -6.91 0.33
N PHE A 49 -2.46 -5.71 0.09
CA PHE A 49 -1.68 -4.53 -0.26
C PHE A 49 -1.64 -3.59 0.94
N THR A 50 -0.43 -3.21 1.38
CA THR A 50 -0.22 -2.42 2.59
C THR A 50 0.51 -1.13 2.27
N ILE A 51 -0.07 -0.01 2.67
CA ILE A 51 0.60 1.30 2.70
C ILE A 51 1.15 1.48 4.10
N TYR A 52 2.46 1.57 4.21
CA TYR A 52 3.16 1.61 5.47
C TYR A 52 3.78 2.99 5.69
N HIS A 53 3.32 3.69 6.73
CA HIS A 53 3.61 5.10 6.96
C HIS A 53 4.46 5.27 8.22
N ALA A 54 5.71 5.70 8.03
CA ALA A 54 6.56 6.16 9.12
C ALA A 54 6.11 7.57 9.54
N VAL A 55 5.27 7.65 10.57
CA VAL A 55 4.54 8.89 10.91
C VAL A 55 5.47 10.05 11.19
N GLN A 56 6.54 9.82 11.96
CA GLN A 56 7.48 10.86 12.39
C GLN A 56 8.31 11.44 11.22
N ARG A 57 8.60 10.64 10.19
CA ARG A 57 9.38 11.06 9.02
C ARG A 57 8.50 11.47 7.84
N ASN A 58 7.19 11.22 7.95
CA ASN A 58 6.23 11.42 6.87
C ASN A 58 6.62 10.67 5.58
N GLU A 59 7.20 9.48 5.74
CA GLU A 59 7.67 8.60 4.67
C GLU A 59 6.68 7.46 4.45
N LEU A 60 6.45 7.13 3.18
CA LEU A 60 5.51 6.11 2.76
C LEU A 60 6.25 5.01 2.04
N TYR A 61 5.92 3.78 2.42
CA TYR A 61 6.39 2.56 1.81
C TYR A 61 5.18 1.73 1.39
N PHE A 62 5.37 0.88 0.41
CA PHE A 62 4.28 0.13 -0.20
C PHE A 62 4.68 -1.33 -0.29
N TYR A 63 3.81 -2.20 0.17
CA TYR A 63 4.10 -3.63 0.25
C TYR A 63 2.93 -4.44 -0.27
N TYR A 64 3.23 -5.67 -0.66
CA TYR A 64 2.22 -6.70 -0.82
C TYR A 64 2.67 -8.02 -0.17
N SER A 65 1.68 -8.79 0.26
CA SER A 65 1.84 -10.11 0.86
C SER A 65 0.71 -11.05 0.38
N LYS A 66 0.86 -12.35 0.62
CA LYS A 66 -0.15 -13.35 0.26
C LYS A 66 -1.41 -13.27 1.13
N GLU A 67 -1.28 -12.77 2.36
CA GLU A 67 -2.35 -12.67 3.34
C GLU A 67 -2.09 -11.51 4.30
N ILE A 68 -3.16 -11.06 4.95
CA ILE A 68 -3.08 -10.10 6.06
C ILE A 68 -2.43 -10.78 7.29
N SER A 69 -1.67 -10.03 8.08
CA SER A 69 -0.99 -10.57 9.26
C SER A 69 -0.83 -9.53 10.36
N ASP A 70 -0.93 -9.95 11.62
CA ASP A 70 -0.52 -9.16 12.79
C ASP A 70 0.99 -9.17 13.02
N ILE A 71 1.72 -10.04 12.33
CA ILE A 71 3.17 -10.12 12.37
C ILE A 71 3.72 -9.21 11.27
N GLN A 72 4.35 -8.11 11.70
CA GLN A 72 4.86 -7.04 10.83
C GLN A 72 5.71 -7.55 9.65
N VAL A 73 6.66 -8.47 9.89
CA VAL A 73 7.54 -8.99 8.82
C VAL A 73 6.76 -9.79 7.76
N ASN A 74 5.66 -10.45 8.15
CA ASN A 74 4.81 -11.18 7.21
C ASN A 74 3.92 -10.23 6.42
N LEU A 75 3.45 -9.15 7.06
CA LEU A 75 2.67 -8.10 6.42
C LEU A 75 3.47 -7.31 5.37
N LEU A 76 4.76 -7.09 5.66
CA LEU A 76 5.68 -6.29 4.82
C LEU A 76 6.60 -7.19 3.97
N TYR A 77 6.05 -8.32 3.48
CA TYR A 77 6.84 -9.38 2.84
C TYR A 77 7.56 -8.95 1.55
N THR A 78 6.89 -8.22 0.65
CA THR A 78 7.52 -7.73 -0.59
C THR A 78 7.28 -6.24 -0.77
N GLU A 79 8.36 -5.47 -0.82
CA GLU A 79 8.34 -4.04 -1.08
C GLU A 79 8.08 -3.74 -2.57
N ILE A 80 7.25 -2.75 -2.82
CA ILE A 80 6.94 -2.23 -4.15
C ILE A 80 7.89 -1.06 -4.41
N ASN A 81 8.82 -1.25 -5.34
CA ASN A 81 9.69 -0.18 -5.78
C ASN A 81 8.94 0.83 -6.65
N ILE A 82 8.49 1.94 -6.03
CA ILE A 82 7.74 2.97 -6.75
C ILE A 82 8.59 3.65 -7.82
N ASN A 83 9.91 3.72 -7.66
CA ASN A 83 10.77 4.33 -8.68
C ASN A 83 10.65 3.62 -10.03
N ASP A 84 10.44 2.30 -10.03
CA ASP A 84 10.22 1.56 -11.28
C ASP A 84 8.91 1.99 -11.96
N ILE A 85 7.86 2.30 -11.19
CA ILE A 85 6.59 2.82 -11.71
C ILE A 85 6.79 4.25 -12.25
N ILE A 86 7.54 5.08 -11.53
CA ILE A 86 7.81 6.48 -11.90
C ILE A 86 8.64 6.57 -13.18
N CYS A 87 9.76 5.85 -13.24
CA CYS A 87 10.65 5.83 -14.40
C CYS A 87 9.91 5.37 -15.66
N ASN A 88 9.05 4.34 -15.54
CA ASN A 88 8.23 3.88 -16.64
C ASN A 88 7.19 4.91 -17.11
N LYS A 89 6.82 5.89 -16.28
CA LYS A 89 5.86 6.95 -16.62
C LYS A 89 6.49 8.33 -16.88
N ASN A 90 7.80 8.52 -16.69
CA ASN A 90 8.53 9.80 -16.85
C ASN A 90 7.96 10.97 -16.01
N ILE A 91 7.74 10.78 -14.70
CA ILE A 91 7.08 11.80 -13.84
C ILE A 91 8.01 12.29 -12.72
N PHE A 92 7.99 13.59 -12.40
CA PHE A 92 8.64 14.17 -11.21
C PHE A 92 7.62 14.31 -10.05
N ILE A 93 7.91 13.79 -8.85
CA ILE A 93 6.87 13.47 -7.85
C ILE A 93 7.22 13.92 -6.43
N SER A 94 6.20 14.40 -5.70
CA SER A 94 6.20 14.58 -4.24
C SER A 94 5.36 13.48 -3.55
N ASN A 95 5.50 13.28 -2.23
CA ASN A 95 4.78 12.22 -1.51
C ASN A 95 3.24 12.25 -1.67
N ARG A 96 2.60 13.42 -1.83
CA ARG A 96 1.14 13.44 -2.10
C ARG A 96 0.81 12.93 -3.50
N ASN A 97 1.66 13.29 -4.47
CA ASN A 97 1.55 12.83 -5.85
C ASN A 97 1.81 11.32 -5.98
N ILE A 98 2.58 10.72 -5.05
CA ILE A 98 2.87 9.28 -5.09
C ILE A 98 1.63 8.43 -4.83
N LEU A 99 0.77 8.85 -3.89
CA LEU A 99 -0.49 8.16 -3.59
C LEU A 99 -1.46 8.28 -4.75
N ASP A 100 -1.51 9.44 -5.40
CA ASP A 100 -2.30 9.66 -6.60
C ASP A 100 -1.84 8.78 -7.76
N LEU A 101 -0.54 8.80 -8.05
CA LEU A 101 0.08 7.95 -9.08
C LEU A 101 -0.22 6.47 -8.82
N LEU A 102 0.03 5.99 -7.60
CA LEU A 102 -0.15 4.59 -7.26
C LEU A 102 -1.62 4.18 -7.32
N SER A 103 -2.53 5.01 -6.81
CA SER A 103 -3.97 4.71 -6.88
C SER A 103 -4.47 4.61 -8.32
N ASN A 104 -3.98 5.46 -9.22
CA ASN A 104 -4.34 5.41 -10.64
C ASN A 104 -3.70 4.21 -11.34
N TYR A 105 -2.43 3.93 -11.05
CA TYR A 105 -1.75 2.74 -11.55
C TYR A 105 -2.48 1.45 -11.17
N ILE A 106 -2.91 1.31 -9.90
CA ILE A 106 -3.66 0.14 -9.46
C ILE A 106 -5.00 0.03 -10.19
N LYS A 107 -5.74 1.14 -10.36
CA LYS A 107 -6.98 1.13 -11.15
C LYS A 107 -6.75 0.63 -12.58
N GLU A 108 -5.75 1.18 -13.26
CA GLU A 108 -5.38 0.76 -14.62
C GLU A 108 -5.03 -0.73 -14.68
N GLN A 109 -4.23 -1.25 -13.73
CA GLN A 109 -3.88 -2.68 -13.68
C GLN A 109 -5.11 -3.57 -13.46
N ILE A 110 -6.01 -3.19 -12.56
CA ILE A 110 -7.23 -3.95 -12.30
C ILE A 110 -8.16 -3.92 -13.54
N GLU A 111 -8.35 -2.77 -14.16
CA GLU A 111 -9.22 -2.63 -15.34
C GLU A 111 -8.68 -3.44 -16.52
N THR A 112 -7.37 -3.47 -16.71
CA THR A 112 -6.73 -4.19 -17.84
C THR A 112 -6.54 -5.68 -17.58
N LYS A 113 -6.10 -6.07 -16.37
CA LYS A 113 -5.66 -7.45 -16.06
C LYS A 113 -6.55 -8.15 -15.03
N GLY A 114 -7.34 -7.42 -14.26
CA GLY A 114 -8.11 -7.96 -13.13
C GLY A 114 -7.30 -8.22 -11.86
N ASN A 115 -6.03 -7.80 -11.85
CA ASN A 115 -5.14 -7.94 -10.70
C ASN A 115 -4.15 -6.77 -10.63
N PHE A 116 -3.52 -6.60 -9.47
CA PHE A 116 -2.44 -5.64 -9.25
C PHE A 116 -1.47 -6.22 -8.21
N PHE A 117 -0.15 -6.05 -8.39
CA PHE A 117 0.87 -6.63 -7.50
C PHE A 117 0.63 -8.10 -7.14
N ASN A 118 0.20 -8.92 -8.11
CA ASN A 118 -0.18 -10.34 -7.95
C ASN A 118 -1.43 -10.61 -7.08
N ILE A 119 -2.21 -9.58 -6.75
CA ILE A 119 -3.47 -9.69 -6.02
C ILE A 119 -4.63 -9.64 -7.02
N SER A 120 -5.38 -10.76 -7.13
CA SER A 120 -6.59 -10.80 -7.96
C SER A 120 -7.78 -10.17 -7.25
N VAL A 121 -8.57 -9.38 -7.98
CA VAL A 121 -9.76 -8.67 -7.48
C VAL A 121 -11.03 -8.88 -8.31
N LYS A 122 -10.98 -9.79 -9.29
CA LYS A 122 -12.15 -10.27 -10.01
C LYS A 122 -12.77 -11.47 -9.31
#